data_AF-A0A2J8QFU5-F1
#
_entry.id   AF-A0A2J8QFU5-F1
#
_cell.length_a   1.000
_cell.length_b   1.000
_cell.length_c   1.000
_cell.angle_alpha   90.00
_cell.angle_beta   90.00
_cell.angle_gamma   90.00
#
_symmetry.space_group_name_H-M   'P 1'
#
loop_
_entity.id
_entity.type
_entity.pdbx_description
1 polymer ?
#
loop_
_entity_poly.entity_id
_entity_poly.type
_entity_poly.pdbx_seq_one_letter_code
_entity_poly.pdbx_strand_id
1 'polypeptide(L)'
;PRTLSPEAKSLLAGLLKKDPKQRLGGGPSDAKEVMEHRFFLSINWQDVVQKKLLPPFKPQVTSEVDTRYFDDEFTAQSITITPPDRFREGFLEEEANMSAGRRNDVWDASNGRSMA
;
A
#
# COMPACT_ATOMS: atom_id res chain seq x y z
N PRO A 1 -13.01 -19.64 -17.99
CA PRO A 1 -14.26 -20.09 -17.32
C PRO A 1 -15.49 -19.80 -18.20
N ARG A 2 -16.46 -20.73 -18.27
CA ARG A 2 -17.68 -20.54 -19.09
C ARG A 2 -18.68 -19.54 -18.47
N THR A 3 -18.60 -19.31 -17.17
CA THR A 3 -19.50 -18.44 -16.37
C THR A 3 -19.23 -16.95 -16.51
N LEU A 4 -18.10 -16.54 -17.11
CA LEU A 4 -17.75 -15.13 -17.26
C LEU A 4 -18.34 -14.54 -18.54
N SER A 5 -18.85 -13.31 -18.46
CA SER A 5 -19.26 -12.54 -19.63
C SER A 5 -18.07 -12.27 -20.56
N PRO A 6 -18.29 -12.02 -21.86
CA PRO A 6 -17.23 -11.64 -22.80
C PRO A 6 -16.41 -10.44 -22.31
N GLU A 7 -17.07 -9.44 -21.74
CA GLU A 7 -16.45 -8.22 -21.22
C GLU A 7 -15.56 -8.53 -20.01
N ALA A 8 -16.01 -9.40 -19.09
CA ALA A 8 -15.21 -9.82 -17.95
C ALA A 8 -13.97 -10.60 -18.37
N LYS A 9 -14.11 -11.51 -19.36
CA LYS A 9 -12.98 -12.24 -19.94
C LYS A 9 -11.96 -11.31 -20.59
N SER A 10 -12.43 -10.34 -21.37
CA SER A 10 -11.59 -9.32 -22.00
C SER A 10 -10.82 -8.52 -20.95
N LEU A 11 -11.49 -8.04 -19.91
CA LEU A 11 -10.87 -7.28 -18.82
C LEU A 11 -9.75 -8.09 -18.16
N LEU A 12 -10.03 -9.33 -17.75
CA LEU A 12 -9.05 -10.21 -17.12
C LEU A 12 -7.86 -10.50 -18.05
N ALA A 13 -8.11 -10.73 -19.34
CA ALA A 13 -7.05 -10.99 -20.31
C ALA A 13 -6.12 -9.77 -20.51
N GLY A 14 -6.65 -8.56 -20.39
CA GLY A 14 -5.86 -7.31 -20.44
C GLY A 14 -5.08 -7.06 -19.15
N LEU A 15 -5.73 -7.20 -17.98
CA LEU A 15 -5.10 -6.95 -16.67
C LEU A 15 -4.02 -7.99 -16.32
N LEU A 16 -4.16 -9.23 -16.78
CA LEU A 16 -3.26 -10.34 -16.42
C LEU A 16 -2.17 -10.59 -17.47
N LYS A 17 -1.84 -9.59 -18.31
CA LYS A 17 -0.66 -9.67 -19.18
C LYS A 17 0.61 -9.70 -18.35
N LYS A 18 1.48 -10.66 -18.69
CA LYS A 18 2.79 -10.85 -18.03
C LYS A 18 3.70 -9.64 -18.22
N ASP A 19 3.82 -9.16 -19.46
CA ASP A 19 4.56 -7.93 -19.75
C ASP A 19 3.80 -6.72 -19.22
N PRO A 20 4.37 -5.95 -18.27
CA PRO A 20 3.74 -4.75 -17.71
C PRO A 20 3.40 -3.70 -18.78
N LYS A 21 4.20 -3.57 -19.83
CA LYS A 21 3.98 -2.57 -20.89
C LYS A 21 2.78 -2.90 -21.79
N GLN A 22 2.37 -4.16 -21.80
CA GLN A 22 1.22 -4.67 -22.57
C GLN A 22 0.00 -4.89 -21.68
N ARG A 23 0.13 -4.67 -20.37
CA ARG A 23 -0.97 -4.79 -19.42
C ARG A 23 -1.94 -3.63 -19.61
N LEU A 24 -3.24 -3.92 -19.54
CA LEU A 24 -4.26 -2.89 -19.52
C LEU A 24 -3.98 -1.92 -18.35
N GLY A 25 -3.85 -0.63 -18.64
CA GLY A 25 -3.42 0.40 -17.70
C GLY A 25 -1.91 0.51 -17.49
N GLY A 26 -1.10 -0.25 -18.22
CA GLY A 26 0.36 -0.16 -18.20
C GLY A 26 0.95 0.80 -19.24
N GLY A 27 0.11 1.33 -20.14
CA GLY A 27 0.49 2.31 -21.16
C GLY A 27 0.41 3.76 -20.68
N PRO A 28 0.68 4.75 -21.55
CA PRO A 28 0.68 6.18 -21.19
C PRO A 28 -0.66 6.73 -20.68
N SER A 29 -1.77 6.06 -21.02
CA SER A 29 -3.12 6.43 -20.57
C SER A 29 -3.47 5.85 -19.19
N ASP A 30 -2.64 4.95 -18.65
CA ASP A 30 -2.74 4.41 -17.30
C ASP A 30 -4.18 4.02 -16.92
N ALA A 31 -4.67 4.46 -15.75
CA ALA A 31 -6.00 4.15 -15.25
C ALA A 31 -7.14 4.51 -16.22
N LYS A 32 -6.98 5.51 -17.09
CA LYS A 32 -8.02 5.91 -18.06
C LYS A 32 -8.38 4.76 -19.00
N GLU A 33 -7.39 3.97 -19.42
CA GLU A 33 -7.61 2.80 -20.28
C GLU A 33 -8.48 1.75 -19.58
N VAL A 34 -8.27 1.54 -18.28
CA VAL A 34 -9.07 0.62 -17.45
C VAL A 34 -10.48 1.17 -17.28
N MET A 35 -10.62 2.47 -17.00
CA MET A 35 -11.90 3.14 -16.78
C MET A 35 -12.82 3.12 -18.01
N GLU A 36 -12.24 3.19 -19.21
CA GLU A 36 -12.97 3.18 -20.49
C GLU A 36 -13.27 1.76 -21.01
N HIS A 37 -12.75 0.71 -20.36
CA HIS A 37 -12.97 -0.66 -20.79
C HIS A 37 -14.47 -1.04 -20.75
N ARG A 38 -14.93 -1.83 -21.74
CA ARG A 38 -16.36 -2.18 -21.92
C ARG A 38 -17.04 -2.77 -20.70
N PHE A 39 -16.28 -3.45 -19.85
CA PHE A 39 -16.77 -3.99 -18.58
C PHE A 39 -17.34 -2.91 -17.64
N PHE A 40 -16.83 -1.68 -17.71
CA PHE A 40 -17.23 -0.55 -16.85
C PHE A 40 -18.14 0.47 -17.53
N LEU A 41 -18.73 0.17 -18.69
CA LEU A 41 -19.58 1.14 -19.42
C LEU A 41 -20.76 1.68 -18.62
N SER A 42 -21.28 0.89 -17.67
CA SER A 42 -22.38 1.30 -16.80
C SER A 42 -21.94 2.15 -15.60
N ILE A 43 -20.63 2.40 -15.44
CA ILE A 43 -20.07 3.10 -14.29
C ILE A 43 -19.82 4.56 -14.65
N ASN A 44 -20.49 5.46 -13.93
CA ASN A 44 -20.08 6.86 -13.87
C ASN A 44 -19.00 7.02 -12.79
N TRP A 45 -17.74 7.20 -13.21
CA TRP A 45 -16.60 7.32 -12.32
C TRP A 45 -16.67 8.54 -11.38
N GLN A 46 -17.33 9.63 -11.80
CA GLN A 46 -17.53 10.78 -10.94
C GLN A 46 -18.48 10.46 -9.78
N ASP A 47 -19.53 9.69 -10.05
CA ASP A 47 -20.47 9.23 -9.03
C ASP A 47 -19.83 8.21 -8.07
N VAL A 48 -18.88 7.39 -8.55
CA VAL A 48 -18.07 6.51 -7.69
C VAL A 48 -17.28 7.34 -6.67
N VAL A 49 -16.50 8.32 -7.15
CA VAL A 49 -15.66 9.17 -6.30
C VAL A 49 -16.49 9.96 -5.29
N GLN A 50 -17.66 10.44 -5.72
CA GLN A 50 -18.59 11.17 -4.86
C GLN A 50 -19.46 10.26 -3.97
N LYS A 51 -19.25 8.93 -4.00
CA LYS A 51 -20.01 7.93 -3.22
C LYS A 51 -21.53 8.00 -3.45
N LYS A 52 -21.94 8.35 -4.69
CA LYS A 52 -23.35 8.47 -5.09
C LYS A 52 -23.95 7.14 -5.56
N LEU A 53 -23.11 6.22 -6.04
CA LEU A 53 -23.58 4.89 -6.44
C LEU A 53 -23.98 4.08 -5.22
N LEU A 54 -25.14 3.45 -5.27
CA LEU A 54 -25.56 2.48 -4.26
C LEU A 54 -24.66 1.24 -4.36
N PRO A 55 -24.01 0.82 -3.27
CA PRO A 55 -23.18 -0.37 -3.30
C PRO A 55 -24.09 -1.61 -3.48
N PRO A 56 -23.67 -2.61 -4.27
CA PRO A 56 -24.45 -3.83 -4.48
C PRO A 56 -24.59 -4.67 -3.20
N PHE A 57 -23.72 -4.43 -2.22
CA PHE A 57 -23.75 -5.06 -0.90
C PHE A 57 -23.62 -3.99 0.18
N LYS A 58 -24.56 -3.98 1.12
CA LYS A 58 -24.50 -3.15 2.33
C LYS A 58 -24.24 -4.08 3.53
N PRO A 59 -23.07 -4.01 4.18
CA PRO A 59 -22.78 -4.83 5.35
C PRO A 59 -23.74 -4.49 6.49
N GLN A 60 -24.07 -5.50 7.29
CA GLN A 60 -24.93 -5.33 8.45
C GLN A 60 -24.08 -4.90 9.64
N VAL A 61 -24.21 -3.65 10.07
CA VAL A 61 -23.51 -3.10 11.23
C VAL A 61 -24.54 -2.79 12.30
N THR A 62 -24.39 -3.39 13.48
CA THR A 62 -25.38 -3.31 14.57
C THR A 62 -25.03 -2.28 15.64
N SER A 63 -23.74 -1.93 15.77
CA SER A 63 -23.25 -0.94 16.71
C SER A 63 -21.90 -0.37 16.24
N GLU A 64 -21.42 0.69 16.90
CA GLU A 64 -20.11 1.30 16.64
C GLU A 64 -18.93 0.35 16.95
N VAL A 65 -19.17 -0.69 17.75
CA VAL A 65 -18.16 -1.69 18.17
C VAL A 65 -18.39 -3.06 17.52
N ASP A 66 -19.20 -3.14 16.47
CA ASP A 66 -19.49 -4.40 15.77
C ASP A 66 -18.23 -4.93 15.05
N THR A 67 -17.75 -6.11 15.47
CA THR A 67 -16.54 -6.73 14.93
C THR A 67 -16.81 -7.92 14.00
N ARG A 68 -18.05 -8.14 13.54
CA ARG A 68 -18.44 -9.38 12.84
C ARG A 68 -17.74 -9.68 11.51
N TYR A 69 -17.12 -8.67 10.90
CA TYR A 69 -16.36 -8.80 9.65
C TYR A 69 -14.84 -8.82 9.88
N PHE A 70 -14.41 -8.86 11.15
CA PHE A 70 -13.03 -9.10 11.55
C PHE A 70 -12.88 -10.56 11.96
N ASP A 71 -11.70 -11.13 11.73
CA ASP A 71 -11.42 -12.50 12.16
C ASP A 71 -11.32 -12.57 13.68
N ASP A 72 -11.86 -13.64 14.25
CA ASP A 72 -11.82 -13.93 15.69
C ASP A 72 -10.37 -14.10 16.18
N GLU A 73 -9.45 -14.54 15.29
CA GLU A 73 -8.02 -14.59 15.60
C GLU A 73 -7.47 -13.25 16.11
N PHE A 74 -8.04 -12.12 15.67
CA PHE A 74 -7.62 -10.78 16.08
C PHE A 74 -8.51 -10.18 17.15
N THR A 75 -9.84 -10.36 17.08
CA THR A 75 -10.77 -9.75 18.05
C THR A 75 -10.67 -10.40 19.43
N ALA A 76 -10.18 -11.65 19.51
CA ALA A 76 -9.91 -12.34 20.76
C ALA A 76 -8.56 -11.96 21.41
N GLN A 77 -7.68 -11.24 20.71
CA GLN A 77 -6.39 -10.82 21.27
C GLN A 77 -6.57 -9.69 22.28
N SER A 78 -5.71 -9.67 23.30
CA SER A 78 -5.60 -8.52 24.18
C SER A 78 -5.14 -7.30 23.39
N ILE A 79 -5.82 -6.17 23.56
CA ILE A 79 -5.43 -4.89 22.97
C ILE A 79 -4.17 -4.39 23.71
N THR A 80 -3.00 -4.82 23.25
CA THR A 80 -1.70 -4.45 23.80
C THR A 80 -0.73 -4.10 22.68
N ILE A 81 0.17 -3.17 22.95
CA ILE A 81 1.26 -2.83 22.03
C ILE A 81 2.39 -3.83 22.29
N THR A 82 2.89 -4.47 21.24
CA THR A 82 4.07 -5.33 21.33
C THR A 82 5.22 -4.55 21.98
N PRO A 83 5.77 -5.00 23.13
CA PRO A 83 6.87 -4.32 23.78
C PRO A 83 8.08 -4.19 22.84
N PRO A 84 8.89 -3.13 22.97
CA PRO A 84 10.09 -2.98 22.17
C PRO A 84 11.06 -4.15 22.44
N ASP A 85 11.71 -4.61 21.38
CA ASP A 85 12.76 -5.61 21.47
C ASP A 85 14.02 -4.98 22.09
N ARG A 86 14.33 -5.36 23.33
CA ARG A 86 15.49 -4.85 24.08
C ARG A 86 16.82 -5.12 23.36
N PHE A 87 16.89 -6.16 22.52
CA PHE A 87 18.10 -6.42 21.73
C PHE A 87 18.24 -5.42 20.58
N ARG A 88 17.13 -4.99 19.98
CA ARG A 88 17.12 -4.04 18.86
C ARG A 88 17.44 -2.61 19.32
N GLU A 89 17.04 -2.23 20.53
CA GLU A 89 17.39 -0.93 21.12
C GLU A 89 18.91 -0.76 21.24
N GLY A 90 19.63 -1.79 21.69
CA GLY A 90 21.10 -1.76 21.79
C GLY A 90 21.79 -1.59 20.42
N PHE A 91 21.33 -2.31 19.39
CA PHE A 91 21.90 -2.18 18.04
C PHE A 91 21.64 -0.81 17.40
N LEU A 92 20.46 -0.21 17.66
CA LEU A 92 20.13 1.11 17.13
C LEU A 92 20.87 2.24 17.85
N GLU A 93 21.09 2.12 19.17
CA GLU A 93 21.94 3.04 19.93
C GLU A 93 23.41 2.95 19.49
N GLU A 94 23.91 1.74 19.27
CA GLU A 94 25.29 1.52 18.84
C GLU A 94 25.54 2.04 17.41
N GLU A 95 24.61 1.83 16.46
CA GLU A 95 24.69 2.44 15.13
C GLU A 95 24.56 3.97 15.18
N ALA A 96 23.65 4.52 15.99
CA ALA A 96 23.51 5.96 16.14
C ALA A 96 24.80 6.58 16.69
N ASN A 97 25.42 5.94 17.69
CA ASN A 97 26.69 6.36 18.27
C ASN A 97 27.87 6.18 17.29
N MET A 98 27.89 5.11 16.49
CA MET A 98 28.88 4.91 15.42
C MET A 98 28.71 5.88 14.24
N SER A 99 27.49 6.35 13.97
CA SER A 99 27.21 7.35 12.94
C SER A 99 27.51 8.78 13.43
N ALA A 100 27.28 9.06 14.71
CA ALA A 100 27.65 10.31 15.37
C ALA A 100 29.17 10.44 15.54
N GLY A 101 29.86 9.32 15.83
CA GLY A 101 31.32 9.27 15.93
C GLY A 101 32.08 9.53 14.62
N ARG A 102 31.42 9.44 13.46
CA ARG A 102 32.01 9.75 12.14
C ARG A 102 31.81 11.21 11.69
N ARG A 103 31.21 12.07 12.51
CA ARG A 103 30.95 13.49 12.17
C ARG A 103 31.83 14.49 12.91
N ASN A 104 32.83 14.02 13.66
CA ASN A 104 33.79 14.91 14.34
C ASN A 104 35.08 15.16 13.55
N ASP A 105 35.15 14.78 12.28
CA ASP A 105 36.18 15.27 11.36
C ASP A 105 35.67 16.55 10.68
N VAL A 106 35.39 17.56 11.50
CA VAL A 106 35.15 18.92 11.01
C VAL A 106 36.51 19.50 10.62
N TRP A 107 36.69 19.66 9.32
CA TRP A 107 37.79 20.42 8.71
C TRP A 107 38.00 21.78 9.41
N ASP A 108 39.16 21.96 10.06
CA ASP A 108 39.62 23.29 10.48
C ASP A 108 40.36 23.94 9.30
N ALA A 109 39.72 24.94 8.67
CA ALA A 109 40.24 25.68 7.53
C ALA A 109 41.35 26.68 7.88
N SER A 110 41.98 26.62 9.05
CA SER A 110 42.98 27.60 9.47
C SER A 110 44.42 27.09 9.58
N ASN A 111 44.69 25.79 9.64
CA ASN A 111 46.08 25.30 9.72
C ASN A 111 46.24 23.90 9.10
N GLY A 112 46.70 23.86 7.84
CA GLY A 112 46.96 22.62 7.13
C GLY A 112 48.07 21.78 7.78
N ARG A 113 47.69 20.80 8.60
CA ARG A 113 48.49 19.59 8.88
C ARG A 113 47.63 18.48 9.46
N SER A 114 47.60 17.36 8.74
CA SER A 114 47.14 16.07 9.25
C SER A 114 48.18 15.51 10.21
N MET A 115 47.75 15.01 11.38
CA MET A 115 48.49 13.98 12.11
C MET A 115 47.70 12.67 12.05
N ALA A 116 48.46 11.59 11.89
CA ALA A 116 48.04 10.21 11.66
C ALA A 116 47.12 9.63 12.75
#